data_AF-A0A553PHA2-F1
#
_entry.id   AF-A0A553PHA2-F1
#
_cell.length_a   1.000
_cell.length_b   1.000
_cell.length_c   1.000
_cell.angle_alpha   90.00
_cell.angle_beta   90.00
_cell.angle_gamma   90.00
#
_symmetry.space_group_name_H-M   'P 1'
#
loop_
_entity.id
_entity.type
_entity.pdbx_description
1 polymer ?
#
loop_
_entity_poly.entity_id
_entity_poly.type
_entity_poly.pdbx_seq_one_letter_code
_entity_poly.pdbx_strand_id
1 'polypeptide(L)'
;MTMDNVPGVYTNVKTQELADFLVKTGIPKEQAQSFVGVKSTMRLELHDGNWIYDLKCPEMPGLNTLAAFKEGVETEVDNPAFGGKAKMVFTTSGPNTFKSIVTSELMGKIVFDEKYTEEGASITYNHEKSGATVAEKWTRVIDEDGWYKMYKEENLVNFNKAMGTPDDLGSDQSNFKMKVSHVGKAVQMIESCGHSEVKTVFTYDEEFQYGWPGTPNLDRTMIATRMGPGQILMLAKGSSGQSEEWRMTIKMDGTMLWEGRDKVSGQSCKMWMKKIPLFCGKFRQVSNCGFDEYGTAMGMPADMISKLKNDFESVLSMDMVGGLVHVKSTSKVMPMDMSMKFDEEYEIGMPGMESFKVIESLQGNDILSVSKGTRCTVKTLTKFTNNFAIMESEVVGLGASCKIVYERI
;
A
#
# COMPACT_ATOMS: atom_id res chain seq x y z
N MET A 1 7.99 23.90 -8.02
CA MET A 1 7.25 23.18 -9.07
C MET A 1 6.66 21.95 -8.43
N THR A 2 5.42 21.56 -8.76
CA THR A 2 4.82 20.34 -8.18
C THR A 2 5.48 19.10 -8.79
N MET A 3 5.77 18.11 -7.95
CA MET A 3 6.41 16.84 -8.32
C MET A 3 5.49 15.67 -8.02
N ASP A 4 4.18 15.89 -8.16
CA ASP A 4 3.15 15.01 -7.60
C ASP A 4 3.15 13.61 -8.23
N ASN A 5 3.71 13.47 -9.43
CA ASN A 5 3.81 12.19 -10.14
C ASN A 5 5.18 11.52 -10.00
N VAL A 6 6.17 12.11 -9.31
CA VAL A 6 7.49 11.49 -9.21
C VAL A 6 7.57 10.46 -8.08
N PRO A 7 7.13 10.74 -6.84
CA PRO A 7 7.14 9.74 -5.80
C PRO A 7 6.27 8.53 -6.16
N GLY A 8 6.72 7.34 -5.78
CA GLY A 8 5.95 6.12 -5.93
C GLY A 8 6.78 4.91 -6.29
N VAL A 9 6.08 3.83 -6.62
CA VAL A 9 6.67 2.55 -6.99
C VAL A 9 6.40 2.31 -8.47
N TYR A 10 7.43 1.84 -9.17
CA TYR A 10 7.40 1.59 -10.59
C TYR A 10 8.01 0.23 -10.89
N THR A 11 7.56 -0.40 -11.96
CA THR A 11 8.10 -1.67 -12.43
C THR A 11 8.47 -1.60 -13.90
N ASN A 12 9.53 -2.30 -14.27
CA ASN A 12 9.97 -2.44 -15.63
C ASN A 12 10.49 -3.87 -15.87
N VAL A 13 10.38 -4.33 -17.12
CA VAL A 13 11.04 -5.54 -17.59
C VAL A 13 12.08 -5.11 -18.60
N LYS A 14 13.34 -5.49 -18.37
CA LYS A 14 14.44 -5.11 -19.24
C LYS A 14 14.29 -5.73 -20.63
N THR A 15 14.49 -4.92 -21.67
CA THR A 15 14.25 -5.32 -23.07
C THR A 15 15.55 -5.67 -23.80
N GLN A 16 15.42 -6.30 -24.97
CA GLN A 16 16.55 -6.53 -25.87
C GLN A 16 17.23 -5.22 -26.30
N GLU A 17 16.44 -4.17 -26.52
CA GLU A 17 16.93 -2.85 -26.93
C GLU A 17 17.84 -2.23 -25.87
N LEU A 18 17.52 -2.42 -24.58
CA LEU A 18 18.41 -2.01 -23.49
C LEU A 18 19.71 -2.80 -23.50
N ALA A 19 19.65 -4.13 -23.67
CA ALA A 19 20.86 -4.95 -23.76
C ALA A 19 21.75 -4.51 -24.92
N ASP A 20 21.17 -4.26 -26.09
CA ASP A 20 21.89 -3.79 -27.27
C ASP A 20 22.50 -2.39 -27.07
N PHE A 21 21.80 -1.51 -26.34
CA PHE A 21 22.34 -0.23 -25.89
C PHE A 21 23.55 -0.42 -24.97
N LEU A 22 23.44 -1.29 -23.96
CA LEU A 22 24.53 -1.56 -23.00
C LEU A 22 25.78 -2.12 -23.68
N VAL A 23 25.63 -2.94 -24.72
CA VAL A 23 26.78 -3.38 -25.53
C VAL A 23 27.46 -2.21 -26.24
N LYS A 24 26.69 -1.27 -26.79
CA LYS A 24 27.22 -0.07 -27.44
C LYS A 24 27.87 0.92 -26.48
N THR A 25 27.58 0.81 -25.18
CA THR A 25 28.21 1.63 -24.13
C THR A 25 29.39 0.92 -23.45
N GLY A 26 29.75 -0.29 -23.87
CA GLY A 26 30.97 -0.98 -23.43
C GLY A 26 30.76 -2.16 -22.46
N ILE A 27 29.52 -2.47 -22.08
CA ILE A 27 29.21 -3.66 -21.29
C ILE A 27 29.40 -4.92 -22.18
N PRO A 28 30.11 -5.96 -21.71
CA PRO A 28 30.25 -7.21 -22.46
C PRO A 28 28.89 -7.80 -22.88
N LYS A 29 28.81 -8.33 -24.11
CA LYS A 29 27.55 -8.86 -24.67
C LYS A 29 26.89 -9.89 -23.76
N GLU A 30 27.64 -10.83 -23.22
CA GLU A 30 27.10 -11.87 -22.33
C GLU A 30 26.43 -11.26 -21.09
N GLN A 31 27.09 -10.29 -20.45
CA GLN A 31 26.54 -9.57 -19.30
C GLN A 31 25.30 -8.75 -19.70
N ALA A 32 25.35 -8.01 -20.80
CA ALA A 32 24.22 -7.21 -21.25
C ALA A 32 22.98 -8.06 -21.58
N GLN A 33 23.18 -9.22 -22.22
CA GLN A 33 22.08 -10.15 -22.55
C GLN A 33 21.47 -10.79 -21.31
N SER A 34 22.24 -10.96 -20.24
CA SER A 34 21.72 -11.49 -18.98
C SER A 34 20.61 -10.59 -18.38
N PHE A 35 20.59 -9.29 -18.71
CA PHE A 35 19.55 -8.39 -18.24
C PHE A 35 18.20 -8.62 -18.90
N VAL A 36 18.12 -9.20 -20.11
CA VAL A 36 16.86 -9.30 -20.84
C VAL A 36 15.84 -10.13 -20.07
N GLY A 37 14.64 -9.57 -19.88
CA GLY A 37 13.57 -10.21 -19.12
C GLY A 37 13.66 -10.03 -17.59
N VAL A 38 14.74 -9.44 -17.07
CA VAL A 38 14.86 -9.16 -15.63
C VAL A 38 13.83 -8.13 -15.21
N LYS A 39 13.10 -8.45 -14.15
CA LYS A 39 12.12 -7.55 -13.54
C LYS A 39 12.81 -6.62 -12.57
N SER A 40 12.46 -5.36 -12.65
CA SER A 40 13.00 -4.31 -11.79
C SER A 40 11.85 -3.57 -11.14
N THR A 41 11.98 -3.31 -9.85
CA THR A 41 11.09 -2.44 -9.07
C THR A 41 11.88 -1.24 -8.59
N MET A 42 11.43 -0.05 -8.94
CA MET A 42 12.02 1.21 -8.51
C MET A 42 11.05 1.91 -7.56
N ARG A 43 11.53 2.32 -6.40
CA ARG A 43 10.80 3.19 -5.46
C ARG A 43 11.53 4.53 -5.37
N LEU A 44 10.77 5.60 -5.53
CA LEU A 44 11.23 6.98 -5.43
C LEU A 44 10.47 7.69 -4.32
N GLU A 45 11.18 8.32 -3.39
CA GLU A 45 10.59 9.08 -2.29
C GLU A 45 11.37 10.36 -2.05
N LEU A 46 10.68 11.40 -1.59
CA LEU A 46 11.30 12.67 -1.21
C LEU A 46 11.31 12.78 0.31
N HIS A 47 12.49 12.78 0.92
CA HIS A 47 12.70 12.91 2.36
C HIS A 47 13.65 14.07 2.64
N ASP A 48 13.15 15.10 3.32
CA ASP A 48 13.92 16.30 3.69
C ASP A 48 14.70 16.93 2.51
N GLY A 49 14.07 16.95 1.33
CA GLY A 49 14.67 17.49 0.10
C GLY A 49 15.66 16.55 -0.61
N ASN A 50 15.83 15.33 -0.14
CA ASN A 50 16.61 14.28 -0.79
C ASN A 50 15.70 13.25 -1.46
N TRP A 51 16.01 12.89 -2.70
CA TRP A 51 15.36 11.78 -3.38
C TRP A 51 16.00 10.47 -2.95
N ILE A 52 15.22 9.62 -2.31
CA ILE A 52 15.59 8.25 -1.99
C ILE A 52 15.19 7.39 -3.18
N TYR A 53 16.19 6.76 -3.79
CA TYR A 53 16.08 5.83 -4.89
C TYR A 53 16.37 4.42 -4.38
N ASP A 54 15.38 3.54 -4.46
CA ASP A 54 15.52 2.11 -4.14
C ASP A 54 15.14 1.27 -5.35
N LEU A 55 16.13 0.67 -5.99
CA LEU A 55 15.99 -0.28 -7.09
C LEU A 55 16.18 -1.70 -6.55
N LYS A 56 15.20 -2.55 -6.82
CA LYS A 56 15.24 -4.00 -6.54
C LYS A 56 15.10 -4.79 -7.83
N CYS A 57 15.99 -5.76 -8.01
CA CYS A 57 16.01 -6.73 -9.10
C CYS A 57 16.15 -8.13 -8.47
N PRO A 58 15.06 -8.82 -8.10
CA PRO A 58 15.12 -10.10 -7.40
C PRO A 58 15.93 -11.17 -8.12
N GLU A 59 15.85 -11.22 -9.46
CA GLU A 59 16.58 -12.17 -10.30
C GLU A 59 18.07 -11.82 -10.42
N MET A 60 18.45 -10.58 -10.11
CA MET A 60 19.83 -10.09 -10.14
C MET A 60 20.13 -9.16 -8.96
N PRO A 61 20.30 -9.70 -7.75
CA PRO A 61 20.46 -8.88 -6.55
C PRO A 61 21.66 -7.94 -6.57
N GLY A 62 22.67 -8.22 -7.40
CA GLY A 62 23.82 -7.33 -7.62
C GLY A 62 23.48 -6.00 -8.31
N LEU A 63 22.29 -5.87 -8.91
CA LEU A 63 21.78 -4.61 -9.47
C LEU A 63 21.01 -3.78 -8.43
N ASN A 64 20.70 -4.35 -7.27
CA ASN A 64 19.97 -3.64 -6.24
C ASN A 64 20.76 -2.38 -5.84
N THR A 65 20.08 -1.23 -5.83
CA THR A 65 20.70 0.05 -5.49
C THR A 65 19.81 0.76 -4.50
N LEU A 66 20.39 1.21 -3.40
CA LEU A 66 19.77 2.16 -2.49
C LEU A 66 20.67 3.39 -2.43
N ALA A 67 20.15 4.53 -2.85
CA ALA A 67 20.91 5.78 -2.90
C ALA A 67 20.02 6.95 -2.49
N ALA A 68 20.65 7.97 -1.91
CA ALA A 68 20.03 9.26 -1.65
C ALA A 68 20.68 10.30 -2.55
N PHE A 69 19.86 11.01 -3.32
CA PHE A 69 20.32 12.04 -4.25
C PHE A 69 19.79 13.41 -3.83
N LYS A 70 20.68 14.39 -3.86
CA LYS A 70 20.32 15.81 -3.71
C LYS A 70 20.49 16.51 -5.04
N GLU A 71 19.52 17.35 -5.40
CA GLU A 71 19.51 18.02 -6.69
C GLU A 71 20.79 18.85 -6.89
N GLY A 72 21.43 18.68 -8.06
CA GLY A 72 22.68 19.36 -8.42
C GLY A 72 23.94 18.89 -7.67
N VAL A 73 23.83 17.87 -6.80
CA VAL A 73 24.97 17.29 -6.07
C VAL A 73 25.39 15.99 -6.74
N GLU A 74 26.70 15.84 -6.93
CA GLU A 74 27.28 14.59 -7.43
C GLU A 74 27.30 13.53 -6.32
N THR A 75 26.74 12.36 -6.61
CA THR A 75 26.71 11.20 -5.71
C THR A 75 27.42 10.03 -6.38
N GLU A 76 28.29 9.36 -5.63
CA GLU A 76 28.90 8.11 -6.08
C GLU A 76 27.92 6.95 -5.90
N VAL A 77 27.81 6.11 -6.93
CA VAL A 77 27.01 4.90 -6.94
C VAL A 77 27.87 3.75 -7.45
N ASP A 78 27.70 2.55 -6.91
CA ASP A 78 28.34 1.34 -7.41
C ASP A 78 27.25 0.39 -7.91
N ASN A 79 27.05 0.38 -9.23
CA ASN A 79 26.02 -0.45 -9.86
C ASN A 79 26.57 -1.09 -11.15
N PRO A 80 26.51 -2.43 -11.30
CA PRO A 80 26.95 -3.11 -12.51
C PRO A 80 26.27 -2.64 -13.80
N ALA A 81 25.03 -2.15 -13.75
CA ALA A 81 24.33 -1.56 -14.90
C ALA A 81 24.98 -0.27 -15.41
N PHE A 82 25.77 0.40 -14.57
CA PHE A 82 26.59 1.57 -14.91
C PHE A 82 28.08 1.24 -15.06
N GLY A 83 28.43 -0.04 -15.13
CA GLY A 83 29.81 -0.50 -15.24
C GLY A 83 30.59 -0.49 -13.92
N GLY A 84 29.89 -0.56 -12.79
CA GLY A 84 30.47 -0.52 -11.44
C GLY A 84 30.40 0.88 -10.84
N LYS A 85 31.53 1.40 -10.34
CA LYS A 85 31.61 2.75 -9.76
C LYS A 85 31.32 3.82 -10.80
N ALA A 86 30.32 4.65 -10.50
CA ALA A 86 29.89 5.76 -11.32
C ALA A 86 29.57 6.98 -10.45
N LYS A 87 29.56 8.15 -11.08
CA LYS A 87 29.13 9.42 -10.49
C LYS A 87 27.84 9.85 -11.15
N MET A 88 26.83 10.14 -10.35
CA MET A 88 25.51 10.55 -10.81
C MET A 88 25.17 11.93 -10.26
N VAL A 89 24.65 12.80 -11.12
CA VAL A 89 24.02 14.07 -10.73
C VAL A 89 22.69 14.20 -11.45
N PHE A 90 21.66 14.69 -10.77
CA PHE A 90 20.37 14.98 -11.39
C PHE A 90 19.96 16.43 -11.17
N THR A 91 19.15 16.94 -12.09
CA THR A 91 18.57 18.29 -12.06
C THR A 91 17.12 18.25 -12.48
N THR A 92 16.29 19.08 -11.86
CA THR A 92 14.91 19.28 -12.27
C THR A 92 14.88 20.04 -13.60
N SER A 93 14.35 19.43 -14.66
CA SER A 93 14.25 20.03 -16.00
C SER A 93 12.86 20.61 -16.32
N GLY A 94 11.91 20.47 -15.38
CA GLY A 94 10.51 20.85 -15.55
C GLY A 94 9.59 20.06 -14.62
N PRO A 95 8.26 20.31 -14.66
CA PRO A 95 7.30 19.59 -13.84
C PRO A 95 7.33 18.08 -14.11
N ASN A 96 7.56 17.28 -13.05
CA ASN A 96 7.67 15.82 -13.13
C ASN A 96 8.73 15.31 -14.14
N THR A 97 9.79 16.09 -14.35
CA THR A 97 10.89 15.70 -15.24
C THR A 97 12.24 15.95 -14.61
N PHE A 98 13.14 14.99 -14.79
CA PHE A 98 14.54 15.13 -14.40
C PHE A 98 15.45 14.96 -15.60
N LYS A 99 16.61 15.60 -15.50
CA LYS A 99 17.77 15.28 -16.31
C LYS A 99 18.87 14.78 -15.41
N SER A 100 19.29 13.54 -15.62
CA SER A 100 20.37 12.91 -14.86
C SER A 100 21.57 12.67 -15.76
N ILE A 101 22.77 12.73 -15.19
CA ILE A 101 24.02 12.44 -15.89
C ILE A 101 24.76 11.41 -15.04
N VAL A 102 25.07 10.26 -15.65
CA VAL A 102 25.92 9.23 -15.04
C VAL A 102 27.23 9.20 -15.81
N THR A 103 28.34 9.24 -15.08
CA THR A 103 29.70 9.12 -15.63
C THR A 103 30.40 7.94 -14.97
N SER A 104 30.90 6.99 -15.76
CA SER A 104 31.74 5.89 -15.28
C SER A 104 32.96 5.69 -16.16
N GLU A 105 33.99 5.04 -15.63
CA GLU A 105 35.21 4.75 -16.38
C GLU A 105 34.94 3.82 -17.57
N LEU A 106 34.09 2.81 -17.37
CA LEU A 106 33.76 1.82 -18.39
C LEU A 106 32.86 2.39 -19.49
N MET A 107 31.78 3.09 -19.10
CA MET A 107 30.74 3.51 -20.03
C MET A 107 30.85 4.96 -20.48
N GLY A 108 31.80 5.74 -19.95
CA GLY A 108 31.85 7.17 -20.21
C GLY A 108 30.60 7.88 -19.66
N LYS A 109 30.02 8.79 -20.44
CA LYS A 109 28.92 9.65 -20.01
C LYS A 109 27.59 9.28 -20.66
N ILE A 110 26.59 9.06 -19.82
CA ILE A 110 25.21 8.76 -20.20
C ILE A 110 24.30 9.84 -19.62
N VAL A 111 23.43 10.39 -20.46
CA VAL A 111 22.42 11.37 -20.09
C VAL A 111 21.06 10.69 -20.05
N PHE A 112 20.30 10.95 -18.99
CA PHE A 112 18.97 10.42 -18.75
C PHE A 112 18.00 11.58 -18.86
N ASP A 113 16.99 11.43 -19.69
CA ASP A 113 15.84 12.34 -19.73
C ASP A 113 14.63 11.56 -19.19
N GLU A 114 14.20 11.93 -17.99
CA GLU A 114 13.17 11.23 -17.22
C GLU A 114 11.87 12.04 -17.22
N LYS A 115 10.75 11.39 -17.50
CA LYS A 115 9.41 11.99 -17.45
C LYS A 115 8.44 11.08 -16.71
N TYR A 116 7.82 11.62 -15.67
CA TYR A 116 6.88 10.90 -14.82
C TYR A 116 5.43 11.35 -15.09
N THR A 117 4.52 10.37 -15.14
CA THR A 117 3.08 10.54 -15.36
C THR A 117 2.30 9.73 -14.35
N GLU A 118 0.97 9.84 -14.36
CA GLU A 118 0.09 9.01 -13.53
C GLU A 118 0.24 7.52 -13.86
N GLU A 119 0.46 7.18 -15.13
CA GLU A 119 0.63 5.79 -15.59
C GLU A 119 2.00 5.20 -15.26
N GLY A 120 3.04 6.03 -15.05
CA GLY A 120 4.40 5.53 -14.90
C GLY A 120 5.50 6.54 -15.15
N ALA A 121 6.62 6.08 -15.69
CA ALA A 121 7.75 6.90 -16.10
C ALA A 121 8.31 6.45 -17.45
N SER A 122 8.82 7.40 -18.22
CA SER A 122 9.62 7.16 -19.41
C SER A 122 11.02 7.69 -19.16
N ILE A 123 12.03 6.84 -19.31
CA ILE A 123 13.44 7.20 -19.10
C ILE A 123 14.18 6.99 -20.41
N THR A 124 14.70 8.06 -21.00
CA THR A 124 15.49 8.00 -22.24
C THR A 124 16.96 8.11 -21.90
N TYR A 125 17.75 7.15 -22.36
CA TYR A 125 19.19 7.07 -22.16
C TYR A 125 19.88 7.52 -23.43
N ASN A 126 20.85 8.43 -23.31
CA ASN A 126 21.65 8.94 -24.41
C ASN A 126 23.13 8.81 -24.07
N HIS A 127 23.86 7.97 -24.81
CA HIS A 127 25.29 7.79 -24.59
C HIS A 127 26.11 8.73 -25.49
N GLU A 128 26.89 9.61 -24.87
CA GLU A 128 27.54 10.72 -25.57
C GLU A 128 28.57 10.25 -26.61
N LYS A 129 29.35 9.20 -26.29
CA LYS A 129 30.45 8.75 -27.15
C LYS A 129 29.98 7.97 -28.38
N SER A 130 28.95 7.12 -28.25
CA SER A 130 28.47 6.31 -29.38
C SER A 130 27.25 6.90 -30.09
N GLY A 131 26.61 7.93 -29.50
CA GLY A 131 25.34 8.49 -29.99
C GLY A 131 24.16 7.51 -29.88
N ALA A 132 24.33 6.39 -29.18
CA ALA A 132 23.26 5.43 -28.98
C ALA A 132 22.18 6.00 -28.05
N THR A 133 20.93 5.66 -28.34
CA THR A 133 19.76 6.03 -27.54
C THR A 133 18.87 4.82 -27.32
N VAL A 134 18.29 4.71 -26.13
CA VAL A 134 17.22 3.75 -25.81
C VAL A 134 16.23 4.41 -24.85
N ALA A 135 14.98 3.98 -24.87
CA ALA A 135 13.97 4.44 -23.92
C ALA A 135 13.40 3.25 -23.15
N GLU A 136 13.29 3.39 -21.84
CA GLU A 136 12.57 2.45 -20.99
C GLU A 136 11.23 3.03 -20.56
N LYS A 137 10.22 2.16 -20.49
CA LYS A 137 8.92 2.47 -19.90
C LYS A 137 8.78 1.73 -18.57
N TRP A 138 8.51 2.49 -17.54
CA TRP A 138 8.28 2.02 -16.18
C TRP A 138 6.81 2.20 -15.84
N THR A 139 6.11 1.13 -15.52
CA THR A 139 4.69 1.15 -15.17
C THR A 139 4.55 1.45 -13.68
N ARG A 140 3.72 2.43 -13.31
CA ARG A 140 3.41 2.71 -11.90
C ARG A 140 2.70 1.50 -11.27
N VAL A 141 3.04 1.22 -10.01
CA VAL A 141 2.35 0.23 -9.19
C VAL A 141 1.50 0.95 -8.16
N ILE A 142 0.19 0.70 -8.22
CA ILE A 142 -0.78 1.13 -7.20
C ILE A 142 -1.17 -0.10 -6.40
N ASP A 143 -1.10 0.01 -5.07
CA ASP A 143 -1.62 -1.02 -4.17
C ASP A 143 -3.14 -0.86 -4.04
N GLU A 144 -3.87 -1.52 -4.93
CA GLU A 144 -5.33 -1.46 -5.02
C GLU A 144 -6.01 -2.32 -3.93
N ASP A 145 -5.35 -3.36 -3.42
CA ASP A 145 -5.95 -4.34 -2.51
C ASP A 145 -6.14 -3.77 -1.10
N GLY A 146 -7.34 -3.91 -0.55
CA GLY A 146 -7.62 -3.52 0.83
C GLY A 146 -9.04 -3.03 1.04
N TRP A 147 -9.31 -2.61 2.27
CA TRP A 147 -10.57 -1.96 2.63
C TRP A 147 -10.47 -0.45 2.44
N TYR A 148 -11.56 0.15 2.00
CA TYR A 148 -11.73 1.58 1.82
C TYR A 148 -13.00 2.02 2.53
N LYS A 149 -12.98 3.19 3.17
CA LYS A 149 -14.16 3.81 3.80
C LYS A 149 -14.47 5.12 3.10
N MET A 150 -15.74 5.34 2.76
CA MET A 150 -16.17 6.63 2.22
C MET A 150 -16.02 7.72 3.29
N TYR A 151 -15.49 8.87 2.91
CA TYR A 151 -15.35 10.02 3.80
C TYR A 151 -15.91 11.32 3.22
N LYS A 152 -16.22 11.33 1.92
CA LYS A 152 -16.84 12.46 1.23
C LYS A 152 -17.66 11.93 0.04
N GLU A 153 -18.76 12.59 -0.25
CA GLU A 153 -19.55 12.39 -1.46
C GLU A 153 -19.97 13.72 -2.09
N GLU A 154 -20.33 13.69 -3.36
CA GLU A 154 -21.00 14.79 -4.06
C GLU A 154 -22.15 14.22 -4.89
N ASN A 155 -23.38 14.63 -4.56
CA ASN A 155 -24.62 14.29 -5.26
C ASN A 155 -24.96 12.78 -5.32
N LEU A 156 -24.35 11.96 -4.46
CA LEU A 156 -24.55 10.51 -4.45
C LEU A 156 -25.98 10.13 -4.06
N VAL A 157 -26.54 10.79 -3.04
CA VAL A 157 -27.90 10.51 -2.56
C VAL A 157 -28.94 10.76 -3.66
N ASN A 158 -28.85 11.90 -4.36
CA ASN A 158 -29.78 12.23 -5.42
C ASN A 158 -29.62 11.31 -6.63
N PHE A 159 -28.37 10.98 -6.97
CA PHE A 159 -28.07 10.01 -8.02
C PHE A 159 -28.71 8.66 -7.71
N ASN A 160 -28.48 8.11 -6.51
CA ASN A 160 -29.05 6.82 -6.09
C ASN A 160 -30.58 6.81 -6.10
N LYS A 161 -31.23 7.90 -5.68
CA LYS A 161 -32.69 8.06 -5.77
C LYS A 161 -33.18 8.04 -7.22
N ALA A 162 -32.50 8.73 -8.13
CA ALA A 162 -32.85 8.73 -9.55
C ALA A 162 -32.67 7.34 -10.19
N MET A 163 -31.70 6.57 -9.70
CA MET A 163 -31.49 5.18 -10.12
C MET A 163 -32.50 4.19 -9.51
N GLY A 164 -33.37 4.64 -8.60
CA GLY A 164 -34.38 3.82 -7.92
C GLY A 164 -33.82 3.03 -6.73
N THR A 165 -32.67 3.43 -6.18
CA THR A 165 -32.11 2.81 -4.96
C THR A 165 -33.07 3.05 -3.79
N PRO A 166 -33.44 2.00 -3.04
CA PRO A 166 -34.25 2.13 -1.84
C PRO A 166 -33.67 3.10 -0.80
N ASP A 167 -34.54 3.84 -0.10
CA ASP A 167 -34.14 4.87 0.86
C ASP A 167 -33.34 4.30 2.06
N ASP A 168 -33.60 3.05 2.46
CA ASP A 168 -32.89 2.36 3.55
C ASP A 168 -31.40 2.11 3.20
N LEU A 169 -31.12 1.64 1.98
CA LEU A 169 -29.75 1.56 1.45
C LEU A 169 -29.11 2.94 1.23
N GLY A 170 -29.94 3.96 0.94
CA GLY A 170 -29.50 5.33 0.70
C GLY A 170 -29.17 6.16 1.95
N SER A 171 -29.69 5.76 3.12
CA SER A 171 -29.65 6.59 4.34
C SER A 171 -28.36 6.46 5.17
N ASP A 172 -27.63 5.34 5.08
CA ASP A 172 -26.40 5.08 5.84
C ASP A 172 -25.12 5.12 4.98
N GLN A 173 -25.14 5.94 3.92
CA GLN A 173 -24.00 6.06 3.00
C GLN A 173 -22.71 6.49 3.73
N SER A 174 -22.81 7.22 4.84
CA SER A 174 -21.64 7.62 5.65
C SER A 174 -20.81 6.44 6.19
N ASN A 175 -21.40 5.25 6.27
CA ASN A 175 -20.74 4.02 6.69
C ASN A 175 -20.34 3.10 5.52
N PHE A 176 -20.48 3.56 4.27
CA PHE A 176 -20.12 2.77 3.10
C PHE A 176 -18.64 2.37 3.11
N LYS A 177 -18.41 1.06 2.97
CA LYS A 177 -17.07 0.46 2.88
C LYS A 177 -16.98 -0.41 1.63
N MET A 178 -15.78 -0.48 1.07
CA MET A 178 -15.49 -1.31 -0.08
C MET A 178 -14.19 -2.08 0.17
N LYS A 179 -14.19 -3.39 -0.05
CA LYS A 179 -12.96 -4.20 -0.13
C LYS A 179 -12.67 -4.49 -1.60
N VAL A 180 -11.44 -4.21 -2.03
CA VAL A 180 -10.92 -4.67 -3.32
C VAL A 180 -9.89 -5.76 -3.05
N SER A 181 -9.93 -6.85 -3.82
CA SER A 181 -8.97 -7.94 -3.71
C SER A 181 -8.72 -8.59 -5.06
N HIS A 182 -7.46 -8.70 -5.47
CA HIS A 182 -7.06 -9.42 -6.66
C HIS A 182 -6.88 -10.92 -6.36
N VAL A 183 -7.63 -11.78 -7.04
CA VAL A 183 -7.59 -13.24 -6.89
C VAL A 183 -7.23 -13.87 -8.24
N GLY A 184 -5.93 -14.04 -8.49
CA GLY A 184 -5.43 -14.50 -9.77
C GLY A 184 -5.69 -13.48 -10.88
N LYS A 185 -6.55 -13.83 -11.85
CA LYS A 185 -6.98 -12.92 -12.93
C LYS A 185 -8.28 -12.18 -12.62
N ALA A 186 -8.98 -12.57 -11.56
CA ALA A 186 -10.25 -11.96 -11.18
C ALA A 186 -10.04 -10.88 -10.13
N VAL A 187 -10.95 -9.91 -10.12
CA VAL A 187 -11.10 -8.91 -9.06
C VAL A 187 -12.33 -9.28 -8.26
N GLN A 188 -12.17 -9.34 -6.94
CA GLN A 188 -13.28 -9.44 -5.99
C GLN A 188 -13.50 -8.08 -5.35
N MET A 189 -14.73 -7.59 -5.45
CA MET A 189 -15.20 -6.40 -4.75
C MET A 189 -16.26 -6.80 -3.73
N ILE A 190 -16.13 -6.29 -2.51
CA ILE A 190 -17.14 -6.43 -1.45
C ILE A 190 -17.57 -5.02 -1.07
N GLU A 191 -18.85 -4.69 -1.26
CA GLU A 191 -19.41 -3.41 -0.86
C GLU A 191 -20.32 -3.63 0.34
N SER A 192 -20.17 -2.78 1.36
CA SER A 192 -20.92 -2.87 2.61
C SER A 192 -21.54 -1.52 2.93
N CYS A 193 -22.85 -1.52 3.16
CA CYS A 193 -23.62 -0.35 3.58
C CYS A 193 -24.55 -0.76 4.73
N GLY A 194 -24.33 -0.22 5.93
CA GLY A 194 -25.06 -0.60 7.13
C GLY A 194 -24.96 -2.11 7.44
N HIS A 195 -26.08 -2.82 7.38
CA HIS A 195 -26.18 -4.25 7.62
C HIS A 195 -26.17 -5.11 6.35
N SER A 196 -26.07 -4.48 5.18
CA SER A 196 -26.08 -5.15 3.89
C SER A 196 -24.68 -5.24 3.30
N GLU A 197 -24.38 -6.37 2.67
CA GLU A 197 -23.14 -6.61 1.95
C GLU A 197 -23.45 -7.24 0.60
N VAL A 198 -22.76 -6.78 -0.45
CA VAL A 198 -22.74 -7.42 -1.76
C VAL A 198 -21.31 -7.80 -2.11
N LYS A 199 -21.16 -9.01 -2.63
CA LYS A 199 -19.89 -9.54 -3.14
C LYS A 199 -20.01 -9.74 -4.65
N THR A 200 -19.09 -9.14 -5.38
CA THR A 200 -18.98 -9.26 -6.84
C THR A 200 -17.60 -9.76 -7.20
N VAL A 201 -17.53 -10.68 -8.16
CA VAL A 201 -16.28 -11.20 -8.72
C VAL A 201 -16.36 -11.03 -10.22
N PHE A 202 -15.35 -10.43 -10.83
CA PHE A 202 -15.30 -10.22 -12.28
C PHE A 202 -13.89 -10.34 -12.82
N THR A 203 -13.79 -10.61 -14.12
CA THR A 203 -12.55 -10.49 -14.90
C THR A 203 -12.68 -9.23 -15.77
N TYR A 204 -11.57 -8.54 -16.02
CA TYR A 204 -11.61 -7.40 -16.93
C TYR A 204 -12.05 -7.80 -18.34
N ASP A 205 -12.80 -6.90 -18.97
CA ASP A 205 -13.32 -7.01 -20.34
C ASP A 205 -14.28 -8.19 -20.57
N GLU A 206 -14.83 -8.77 -19.49
CA GLU A 206 -15.88 -9.78 -19.50
C GLU A 206 -17.16 -9.23 -18.86
N GLU A 207 -18.32 -9.65 -19.36
CA GLU A 207 -19.62 -9.31 -18.75
C GLU A 207 -19.81 -10.06 -17.44
N PHE A 208 -20.31 -9.37 -16.42
CA PHE A 208 -20.69 -9.96 -15.13
C PHE A 208 -22.01 -9.39 -14.64
N GLN A 209 -22.66 -10.12 -13.74
CA GLN A 209 -23.89 -9.68 -13.08
C GLN A 209 -23.56 -8.98 -11.77
N TYR A 210 -24.18 -7.84 -11.55
CA TYR A 210 -24.11 -7.07 -10.32
C TYR A 210 -25.53 -6.80 -9.83
N GLY A 211 -25.76 -6.92 -8.52
CA GLY A 211 -27.06 -6.66 -7.92
C GLY A 211 -26.99 -6.76 -6.41
N TRP A 212 -27.69 -5.85 -5.73
CA TRP A 212 -27.79 -5.88 -4.27
C TRP A 212 -28.86 -6.89 -3.82
N PRO A 213 -28.60 -7.68 -2.77
CA PRO A 213 -29.58 -8.62 -2.25
C PRO A 213 -30.89 -7.92 -1.87
N GLY A 214 -32.02 -8.43 -2.36
CA GLY A 214 -33.35 -7.89 -2.04
C GLY A 214 -33.79 -6.69 -2.88
N THR A 215 -32.99 -6.25 -3.86
CA THR A 215 -33.31 -5.10 -4.73
C THR A 215 -33.18 -5.43 -6.22
N PRO A 216 -34.13 -6.19 -6.82
CA PRO A 216 -34.05 -6.65 -8.21
C PRO A 216 -33.99 -5.51 -9.25
N ASN A 217 -34.48 -4.33 -8.88
CA ASN A 217 -34.42 -3.12 -9.70
C ASN A 217 -32.99 -2.54 -9.82
N LEU A 218 -32.05 -3.01 -8.98
CA LEU A 218 -30.64 -2.66 -9.03
C LEU A 218 -29.79 -3.72 -9.74
N ASP A 219 -30.40 -4.75 -10.33
CA ASP A 219 -29.66 -5.73 -11.12
C ASP A 219 -29.12 -5.07 -12.40
N ARG A 220 -27.84 -5.35 -12.69
CA ARG A 220 -27.07 -4.80 -13.81
C ARG A 220 -26.24 -5.90 -14.46
N THR A 221 -26.18 -5.87 -15.79
CA THR A 221 -25.04 -6.45 -16.51
C THR A 221 -23.97 -5.39 -16.61
N MET A 222 -22.75 -5.71 -16.16
CA MET A 222 -21.62 -4.80 -16.14
C MET A 222 -20.44 -5.35 -16.93
N ILE A 223 -19.62 -4.46 -17.48
CA ILE A 223 -18.28 -4.76 -18.00
C ILE A 223 -17.32 -3.80 -17.30
N ALA A 224 -16.20 -4.33 -16.80
CA ALA A 224 -15.13 -3.54 -16.19
C ALA A 224 -13.88 -3.62 -17.07
N THR A 225 -13.30 -2.47 -17.43
CA THR A 225 -12.09 -2.36 -18.24
C THR A 225 -11.01 -1.64 -17.46
N ARG A 226 -9.78 -2.17 -17.47
CA ARG A 226 -8.63 -1.49 -16.86
C ARG A 226 -8.12 -0.41 -17.79
N MET A 227 -8.18 0.84 -17.34
CA MET A 227 -7.73 2.01 -18.12
C MET A 227 -6.25 2.33 -17.88
N GLY A 228 -5.72 1.93 -16.73
CA GLY A 228 -4.35 2.18 -16.31
C GLY A 228 -4.09 1.66 -14.88
N PRO A 229 -2.90 1.90 -14.31
CA PRO A 229 -2.62 1.60 -12.91
C PRO A 229 -3.62 2.31 -11.98
N GLY A 230 -4.32 1.56 -11.12
CA GLY A 230 -5.34 2.11 -10.22
C GLY A 230 -6.60 2.64 -10.90
N GLN A 231 -6.78 2.48 -12.22
CA GLN A 231 -7.90 3.06 -12.97
C GLN A 231 -8.78 1.99 -13.63
N ILE A 232 -10.07 1.97 -13.26
CA ILE A 232 -11.08 1.06 -13.82
C ILE A 232 -12.25 1.87 -14.36
N LEU A 233 -12.71 1.52 -15.56
CA LEU A 233 -13.97 1.98 -16.13
C LEU A 233 -14.98 0.84 -16.05
N MET A 234 -16.15 1.10 -15.46
CA MET A 234 -17.26 0.16 -15.45
C MET A 234 -18.44 0.73 -16.23
N LEU A 235 -19.00 -0.08 -17.12
CA LEU A 235 -20.20 0.24 -17.87
C LEU A 235 -21.30 -0.70 -17.41
N ALA A 236 -22.40 -0.15 -16.90
CA ALA A 236 -23.52 -0.93 -16.38
C ALA A 236 -24.77 -0.70 -17.24
N LYS A 237 -25.52 -1.78 -17.50
CA LYS A 237 -26.82 -1.74 -18.16
C LYS A 237 -27.88 -2.38 -17.27
N GLY A 238 -28.91 -1.62 -16.93
CA GLY A 238 -30.07 -2.11 -16.20
C GLY A 238 -31.16 -2.68 -17.10
N SER A 239 -32.01 -3.54 -16.54
CA SER A 239 -33.13 -4.18 -17.25
C SER A 239 -34.21 -3.19 -17.72
N SER A 240 -34.27 -2.01 -17.12
CA SER A 240 -35.20 -0.92 -17.44
C SER A 240 -34.69 0.07 -18.50
N GLY A 241 -33.58 -0.23 -19.17
CA GLY A 241 -32.96 0.65 -20.18
C GLY A 241 -32.01 1.70 -19.59
N GLN A 242 -31.76 1.67 -18.28
CA GLN A 242 -30.74 2.47 -17.60
C GLN A 242 -29.34 2.11 -18.10
N SER A 243 -28.48 3.10 -18.26
CA SER A 243 -27.10 2.93 -18.74
C SER A 243 -26.17 3.83 -17.94
N GLU A 244 -25.26 3.24 -17.20
CA GLU A 244 -24.40 3.94 -16.26
C GLU A 244 -22.93 3.78 -16.66
N GLU A 245 -22.14 4.81 -16.40
CA GLU A 245 -20.68 4.77 -16.47
C GLU A 245 -20.12 5.12 -15.09
N TRP A 246 -19.24 4.26 -14.58
CA TRP A 246 -18.54 4.45 -13.33
C TRP A 246 -17.03 4.42 -13.55
N ARG A 247 -16.31 5.43 -13.08
CA ARG A 247 -14.84 5.50 -13.15
C ARG A 247 -14.28 5.42 -11.75
N MET A 248 -13.47 4.40 -11.49
CA MET A 248 -12.69 4.26 -10.28
C MET A 248 -11.25 4.71 -10.54
N THR A 249 -10.70 5.55 -9.67
CA THR A 249 -9.29 5.93 -9.66
C THR A 249 -8.73 5.82 -8.25
N ILE A 250 -7.70 5.00 -8.06
CA ILE A 250 -6.95 4.89 -6.81
C ILE A 250 -5.63 5.64 -6.96
N LYS A 251 -5.39 6.57 -6.04
CA LYS A 251 -4.16 7.38 -5.96
C LYS A 251 -3.12 6.70 -5.07
N MET A 252 -1.88 7.18 -5.19
CA MET A 252 -0.73 6.69 -4.40
C MET A 252 -0.93 6.78 -2.88
N ASP A 253 -1.68 7.78 -2.41
CA ASP A 253 -1.98 7.98 -0.99
C ASP A 253 -3.09 7.06 -0.47
N GLY A 254 -3.57 6.12 -1.30
CA GLY A 254 -4.67 5.22 -0.98
C GLY A 254 -6.05 5.88 -1.07
N THR A 255 -6.15 7.10 -1.60
CA THR A 255 -7.45 7.71 -1.89
C THR A 255 -8.05 7.08 -3.13
N MET A 256 -9.26 6.55 -3.02
CA MET A 256 -10.07 6.04 -4.11
C MET A 256 -11.18 7.04 -4.44
N LEU A 257 -11.31 7.39 -5.72
CA LEU A 257 -12.38 8.22 -6.25
C LEU A 257 -13.25 7.37 -7.18
N TRP A 258 -14.54 7.36 -6.93
CA TRP A 258 -15.56 6.92 -7.88
C TRP A 258 -16.26 8.11 -8.50
N GLU A 259 -16.47 8.08 -9.81
CA GLU A 259 -17.28 9.04 -10.55
C GLU A 259 -18.36 8.29 -11.32
N GLY A 260 -19.62 8.48 -10.96
CA GLY A 260 -20.78 7.84 -11.59
C GLY A 260 -21.49 8.80 -12.53
N ARG A 261 -22.00 8.30 -13.65
CA ARG A 261 -22.84 9.06 -14.59
C ARG A 261 -23.91 8.16 -15.20
N ASP A 262 -25.17 8.60 -15.13
CA ASP A 262 -26.24 8.04 -15.95
C ASP A 262 -26.19 8.66 -17.35
N LYS A 263 -26.03 7.82 -18.36
CA LYS A 263 -25.93 8.22 -19.77
C LYS A 263 -27.25 8.74 -20.33
N VAL A 264 -28.39 8.38 -19.73
CA VAL A 264 -29.71 8.79 -20.21
C VAL A 264 -30.09 10.16 -19.67
N SER A 265 -30.08 10.34 -18.34
CA SER A 265 -30.44 11.64 -17.73
C SER A 265 -29.28 12.65 -17.70
N GLY A 266 -28.04 12.19 -17.84
CA GLY A 266 -26.84 13.02 -17.68
C GLY A 266 -26.49 13.34 -16.22
N GLN A 267 -27.25 12.84 -15.24
CA GLN A 267 -26.92 13.01 -13.83
C GLN A 267 -25.58 12.35 -13.49
N SER A 268 -24.87 12.92 -12.52
CA SER A 268 -23.59 12.39 -12.07
C SER A 268 -23.39 12.55 -10.56
N CYS A 269 -22.51 11.74 -10.01
CA CYS A 269 -22.10 11.79 -8.61
C CYS A 269 -20.62 11.47 -8.46
N LYS A 270 -20.07 11.75 -7.28
CA LYS A 270 -18.71 11.36 -6.90
C LYS A 270 -18.66 10.82 -5.48
N MET A 271 -17.76 9.86 -5.25
CA MET A 271 -17.48 9.29 -3.93
C MET A 271 -15.98 9.26 -3.70
N TRP A 272 -15.53 9.80 -2.57
CA TRP A 272 -14.15 9.68 -2.13
C TRP A 272 -14.08 8.71 -0.97
N MET A 273 -13.21 7.73 -1.12
CA MET A 273 -12.93 6.71 -0.13
C MET A 273 -11.45 6.75 0.22
N LYS A 274 -11.13 6.46 1.48
CA LYS A 274 -9.74 6.37 1.95
C LYS A 274 -9.45 4.93 2.32
N LYS A 275 -8.29 4.43 1.90
CA LYS A 275 -7.81 3.11 2.31
C LYS A 275 -7.71 3.05 3.83
N ILE A 276 -8.36 2.06 4.42
CA ILE A 276 -8.30 1.77 5.84
C ILE A 276 -6.94 1.12 6.10
N PRO A 277 -6.10 1.69 7.00
CA PRO A 277 -4.83 1.06 7.34
C PRO A 277 -5.04 -0.37 7.83
N LEU A 278 -4.09 -1.27 7.52
CA LEU A 278 -4.26 -2.67 7.89
C LEU A 278 -4.26 -2.89 9.40
N PHE A 279 -3.71 -1.98 10.21
CA PHE A 279 -3.83 -2.10 11.66
C PHE A 279 -5.23 -1.74 12.19
N CYS A 280 -6.06 -1.03 11.43
CA CYS A 280 -7.45 -0.77 11.82
C CYS A 280 -8.31 -2.00 11.56
N GLY A 281 -9.16 -2.37 12.52
CA GLY A 281 -10.05 -3.52 12.43
C GLY A 281 -10.25 -4.22 13.76
N LYS A 282 -10.89 -5.38 13.70
CA LYS A 282 -11.07 -6.29 14.84
C LYS A 282 -10.23 -7.53 14.62
N PHE A 283 -9.58 -7.97 15.68
CA PHE A 283 -8.60 -9.05 15.66
C PHE A 283 -8.86 -9.99 16.82
N ARG A 284 -8.92 -11.29 16.56
CA ARG A 284 -9.05 -12.34 17.57
C ARG A 284 -7.81 -13.21 17.56
N GLN A 285 -7.28 -13.53 18.73
CA GLN A 285 -6.12 -14.42 18.82
C GLN A 285 -6.49 -15.81 18.29
N VAL A 286 -5.64 -16.39 17.45
CA VAL A 286 -5.79 -17.76 16.91
C VAL A 286 -4.60 -18.66 17.23
N SER A 287 -3.46 -18.07 17.59
CA SER A 287 -2.28 -18.84 18.03
C SER A 287 -1.36 -18.00 18.91
N ASN A 288 -0.61 -18.65 19.81
CA ASN A 288 0.54 -18.05 20.48
C ASN A 288 1.64 -19.11 20.70
N CYS A 289 2.89 -18.66 20.74
CA CYS A 289 4.04 -19.46 21.17
C CYS A 289 5.03 -18.61 21.98
N GLY A 290 5.78 -19.24 22.89
CA GLY A 290 6.75 -18.58 23.76
C GLY A 290 6.16 -17.72 24.89
N PHE A 291 4.84 -17.67 25.03
CA PHE A 291 4.16 -16.76 25.97
C PHE A 291 4.54 -16.99 27.44
N ASP A 292 4.79 -18.25 27.85
CA ASP A 292 5.15 -18.57 29.25
C ASP A 292 6.51 -18.00 29.65
N GLU A 293 7.54 -18.23 28.82
CA GLU A 293 8.90 -17.71 29.04
C GLU A 293 8.92 -16.18 28.97
N TYR A 294 8.23 -15.61 27.97
CA TYR A 294 8.07 -14.18 27.81
C TYR A 294 7.38 -13.52 29.02
N GLY A 295 6.22 -14.04 29.44
CA GLY A 295 5.47 -13.49 30.57
C GLY A 295 6.26 -13.58 31.88
N THR A 296 6.99 -14.67 32.08
CA THR A 296 7.89 -14.85 33.23
C THR A 296 9.02 -13.82 33.21
N ALA A 297 9.66 -13.61 32.06
CA ALA A 297 10.73 -12.62 31.91
C ALA A 297 10.25 -11.16 32.09
N MET A 298 9.00 -10.86 31.74
CA MET A 298 8.35 -9.59 32.06
C MET A 298 7.99 -9.43 33.54
N GLY A 299 8.02 -10.52 34.31
CA GLY A 299 7.63 -10.53 35.72
C GLY A 299 6.11 -10.58 35.94
N MET A 300 5.35 -11.12 34.97
CA MET A 300 3.91 -11.34 35.15
C MET A 300 3.65 -12.43 36.20
N PRO A 301 2.60 -12.31 37.03
CA PRO A 301 2.14 -13.40 37.88
C PRO A 301 1.78 -14.65 37.07
N ALA A 302 2.09 -15.84 37.58
CA ALA A 302 1.85 -17.11 36.87
C ALA A 302 0.38 -17.34 36.50
N ASP A 303 -0.56 -16.87 37.34
CA ASP A 303 -1.99 -16.98 37.04
C ASP A 303 -2.41 -16.09 35.86
N MET A 304 -1.82 -14.89 35.74
CA MET A 304 -2.04 -13.95 34.65
C MET A 304 -1.48 -14.50 33.34
N ILE A 305 -0.28 -15.08 33.35
CA ILE A 305 0.31 -15.76 32.20
C ILE A 305 -0.63 -16.84 31.68
N SER A 306 -1.09 -17.73 32.58
CA SER A 306 -2.00 -18.82 32.22
C SER A 306 -3.33 -18.31 31.67
N LYS A 307 -3.88 -17.20 32.20
CA LYS A 307 -5.15 -16.64 31.71
C LYS A 307 -5.00 -15.97 30.34
N LEU A 308 -3.99 -15.12 30.16
CA LEU A 308 -3.75 -14.41 28.90
C LEU A 308 -3.40 -15.36 27.75
N LYS A 309 -2.55 -16.37 28.01
CA LYS A 309 -2.19 -17.38 27.01
C LYS A 309 -3.41 -18.10 26.43
N ASN A 310 -4.48 -18.24 27.21
CA ASN A 310 -5.70 -18.95 26.84
C ASN A 310 -6.87 -18.01 26.47
N ASP A 311 -6.62 -16.70 26.33
CA ASP A 311 -7.67 -15.70 26.09
C ASP A 311 -8.04 -15.56 24.60
N PHE A 312 -8.35 -16.69 23.95
CA PHE A 312 -8.65 -16.75 22.51
C PHE A 312 -9.98 -16.09 22.14
N GLU A 313 -10.88 -15.89 23.11
CA GLU A 313 -12.20 -15.27 22.88
C GLU A 313 -12.12 -13.73 22.83
N SER A 314 -11.01 -13.15 23.25
CA SER A 314 -10.84 -11.71 23.29
C SER A 314 -10.66 -11.10 21.92
N VAL A 315 -11.28 -9.94 21.74
CA VAL A 315 -11.22 -9.15 20.52
C VAL A 315 -10.46 -7.86 20.81
N LEU A 316 -9.33 -7.69 20.10
CA LEU A 316 -8.62 -6.43 19.99
C LEU A 316 -9.23 -5.63 18.84
N SER A 317 -9.68 -4.42 19.11
CA SER A 317 -10.21 -3.50 18.12
C SER A 317 -9.31 -2.27 18.03
N MET A 318 -8.93 -1.90 16.82
CA MET A 318 -8.15 -0.69 16.54
C MET A 318 -8.90 0.14 15.51
N ASP A 319 -9.08 1.43 15.79
CA ASP A 319 -9.66 2.39 14.84
C ASP A 319 -8.85 3.67 14.84
N MET A 320 -8.83 4.41 13.72
CA MET A 320 -8.08 5.65 13.61
C MET A 320 -8.98 6.81 13.18
N VAL A 321 -9.08 7.82 14.04
CA VAL A 321 -9.91 9.01 13.81
C VAL A 321 -9.08 10.26 14.11
N GLY A 322 -8.93 11.14 13.12
CA GLY A 322 -8.23 12.42 13.32
C GLY A 322 -6.76 12.27 13.76
N GLY A 323 -6.09 11.18 13.38
CA GLY A 323 -4.70 10.88 13.79
C GLY A 323 -4.56 10.25 15.17
N LEU A 324 -5.66 10.07 15.91
CA LEU A 324 -5.69 9.27 17.14
C LEU A 324 -6.05 7.82 16.80
N VAL A 325 -5.32 6.87 17.39
CA VAL A 325 -5.64 5.45 17.35
C VAL A 325 -6.36 5.07 18.62
N HIS A 326 -7.60 4.59 18.49
CA HIS A 326 -8.40 4.05 19.57
C HIS A 326 -8.18 2.54 19.64
N VAL A 327 -7.67 2.07 20.76
CA VAL A 327 -7.41 0.64 21.02
C VAL A 327 -8.37 0.15 22.08
N LYS A 328 -9.14 -0.89 21.77
CA LYS A 328 -10.07 -1.56 22.69
C LYS A 328 -9.78 -3.04 22.77
N SER A 329 -9.82 -3.62 23.96
CA SER A 329 -9.71 -5.05 24.18
C SER A 329 -10.88 -5.53 25.03
N THR A 330 -11.58 -6.57 24.56
CA THR A 330 -12.66 -7.22 25.32
C THR A 330 -12.15 -8.24 26.33
N SER A 331 -10.83 -8.31 26.54
CA SER A 331 -10.24 -9.25 27.49
C SER A 331 -10.74 -9.04 28.90
N LYS A 332 -11.11 -10.14 29.54
CA LYS A 332 -11.46 -10.16 30.96
C LYS A 332 -10.23 -10.07 31.86
N VAL A 333 -9.05 -10.32 31.31
CA VAL A 333 -7.77 -10.34 32.02
C VAL A 333 -7.04 -9.01 31.85
N MET A 334 -7.07 -8.47 30.62
CA MET A 334 -6.44 -7.20 30.25
C MET A 334 -7.42 -6.37 29.39
N PRO A 335 -8.50 -5.84 30.01
CA PRO A 335 -9.40 -4.93 29.32
C PRO A 335 -8.66 -3.64 28.97
N MET A 336 -8.90 -3.13 27.77
CA MET A 336 -8.31 -1.87 27.31
C MET A 336 -9.40 -1.02 26.65
N ASP A 337 -9.36 0.28 26.90
CA ASP A 337 -10.08 1.30 26.13
C ASP A 337 -9.25 2.58 26.24
N MET A 338 -8.37 2.78 25.28
CA MET A 338 -7.39 3.85 25.30
C MET A 338 -7.26 4.51 23.93
N SER A 339 -6.71 5.72 23.94
CA SER A 339 -6.38 6.45 22.72
C SER A 339 -4.91 6.84 22.78
N MET A 340 -4.22 6.68 21.67
CA MET A 340 -2.81 7.06 21.54
C MET A 340 -2.57 7.76 20.20
N LYS A 341 -1.38 8.34 20.05
CA LYS A 341 -0.85 8.78 18.77
C LYS A 341 0.48 8.08 18.55
N PHE A 342 0.76 7.75 17.30
CA PHE A 342 2.08 7.29 16.94
C PHE A 342 3.13 8.37 17.24
N ASP A 343 4.32 7.92 17.61
CA ASP A 343 5.50 8.72 17.92
C ASP A 343 5.35 9.67 19.14
N GLU A 344 4.28 9.52 19.93
CA GLU A 344 4.11 10.19 21.22
C GLU A 344 4.18 9.15 22.36
N GLU A 345 4.91 9.47 23.44
CA GLU A 345 5.00 8.62 24.63
C GLU A 345 3.66 8.62 25.40
N TYR A 346 3.19 7.45 25.77
CA TYR A 346 2.05 7.27 26.68
C TYR A 346 2.35 6.20 27.74
N GLU A 347 1.47 6.09 28.73
CA GLU A 347 1.63 5.16 29.84
C GLU A 347 0.52 4.10 29.80
N ILE A 348 0.88 2.83 29.87
CA ILE A 348 -0.06 1.71 29.98
C ILE A 348 0.14 0.97 31.30
N GLY A 349 -0.94 0.81 32.06
CA GLY A 349 -0.95 -0.01 33.26
C GLY A 349 -1.43 -1.42 32.94
N MET A 350 -0.72 -2.43 33.43
CA MET A 350 -1.20 -3.82 33.41
C MET A 350 -1.66 -4.22 34.81
N PRO A 351 -2.80 -4.92 34.97
CA PRO A 351 -3.27 -5.35 36.28
C PRO A 351 -2.20 -6.15 37.04
N GLY A 352 -1.85 -5.71 38.25
CA GLY A 352 -0.85 -6.37 39.09
C GLY A 352 0.61 -6.12 38.69
N MET A 353 0.87 -5.21 37.75
CA MET A 353 2.22 -4.78 37.37
C MET A 353 2.35 -3.26 37.48
N GLU A 354 3.60 -2.80 37.54
CA GLU A 354 3.91 -1.38 37.34
C GLU A 354 3.63 -0.98 35.89
N SER A 355 3.37 0.29 35.68
CA SER A 355 3.10 0.82 34.35
C SER A 355 4.33 0.78 33.45
N PHE A 356 4.07 0.70 32.15
CA PHE A 356 5.07 0.83 31.11
C PHE A 356 4.90 2.17 30.42
N LYS A 357 6.02 2.85 30.16
CA LYS A 357 6.08 3.95 29.18
C LYS A 357 6.22 3.35 27.80
N VAL A 358 5.33 3.70 26.88
CA VAL A 358 5.25 3.10 25.56
C VAL A 358 5.36 4.19 24.50
N ILE A 359 6.14 3.90 23.46
CA ILE A 359 6.14 4.67 22.21
C ILE A 359 5.88 3.68 21.08
N GLU A 360 4.90 3.98 20.25
CA GLU A 360 4.59 3.19 19.05
C GLU A 360 4.84 4.02 17.80
N SER A 361 5.55 3.46 16.83
CA SER A 361 5.85 4.10 15.54
C SER A 361 5.26 3.29 14.40
N LEU A 362 4.64 3.97 13.44
CA LEU A 362 4.12 3.34 12.23
C LEU A 362 5.23 3.19 11.19
N GLN A 363 5.51 1.94 10.77
CA GLN A 363 6.47 1.60 9.74
C GLN A 363 5.75 1.00 8.53
N GLY A 364 5.20 1.88 7.68
CA GLY A 364 4.31 1.46 6.61
C GLY A 364 2.96 0.98 7.18
N ASN A 365 2.68 -0.31 7.10
CA ASN A 365 1.50 -0.92 7.72
C ASN A 365 1.80 -1.58 9.08
N ASP A 366 3.08 -1.69 9.45
CA ASP A 366 3.50 -2.40 10.65
C ASP A 366 3.64 -1.42 11.82
N ILE A 367 3.39 -1.89 13.04
CA ILE A 367 3.56 -1.10 14.26
C ILE A 367 4.78 -1.63 14.99
N LEU A 368 5.77 -0.75 15.22
CA LEU A 368 6.88 -1.00 16.12
C LEU A 368 6.60 -0.31 17.45
N SER A 369 6.55 -1.08 18.53
CA SER A 369 6.31 -0.61 19.89
C SER A 369 7.54 -0.87 20.76
N VAL A 370 7.91 0.11 21.58
CA VAL A 370 8.92 -0.03 22.63
C VAL A 370 8.28 0.35 23.96
N SER A 371 8.23 -0.62 24.86
CA SER A 371 7.61 -0.49 26.18
C SER A 371 8.69 -0.61 27.27
N LYS A 372 8.90 0.46 28.04
CA LYS A 372 9.89 0.51 29.12
C LYS A 372 9.18 0.51 30.48
N GLY A 373 9.36 -0.58 31.22
CA GLY A 373 8.98 -0.68 32.63
C GLY A 373 10.20 -0.50 33.54
N THR A 374 10.00 -0.64 34.84
CA THR A 374 11.09 -0.60 35.83
C THR A 374 11.95 -1.86 35.82
N ARG A 375 11.36 -3.02 35.49
CA ARG A 375 12.04 -4.33 35.48
C ARG A 375 12.64 -4.70 34.14
N CYS A 376 12.00 -4.30 33.04
CA CYS A 376 12.42 -4.71 31.71
C CYS A 376 12.00 -3.69 30.64
N THR A 377 12.65 -3.81 29.49
CA THR A 377 12.22 -3.17 28.24
C THR A 377 11.73 -4.25 27.31
N VAL A 378 10.57 -4.04 26.69
CA VAL A 378 9.98 -4.91 25.69
C VAL A 378 9.98 -4.20 24.36
N LYS A 379 10.34 -4.92 23.30
CA LYS A 379 10.19 -4.46 21.92
C LYS A 379 9.18 -5.37 21.23
N THR A 380 8.20 -4.78 20.59
CA THR A 380 7.13 -5.50 19.89
C THR A 380 7.03 -5.02 18.46
N LEU A 381 7.08 -5.93 17.50
CA LEU A 381 6.78 -5.67 16.11
C LEU A 381 5.47 -6.36 15.76
N THR A 382 4.46 -5.59 15.36
CA THR A 382 3.19 -6.13 14.87
C THR A 382 3.07 -5.92 13.38
N LYS A 383 3.09 -7.01 12.62
CA LYS A 383 2.93 -7.00 11.17
C LYS A 383 1.48 -7.22 10.78
N PHE A 384 0.94 -6.35 9.94
CA PHE A 384 -0.46 -6.44 9.53
C PHE A 384 -0.59 -6.88 8.08
N THR A 385 -1.46 -7.85 7.88
CA THR A 385 -1.88 -8.31 6.56
C THR A 385 -3.39 -8.11 6.41
N ASN A 386 -3.92 -8.43 5.23
CA ASN A 386 -5.36 -8.41 5.00
C ASN A 386 -6.13 -9.34 5.94
N ASN A 387 -5.52 -10.44 6.41
CA ASN A 387 -6.20 -11.49 7.17
C ASN A 387 -5.67 -11.67 8.60
N PHE A 388 -4.42 -11.30 8.87
CA PHE A 388 -3.78 -11.54 10.15
C PHE A 388 -3.03 -10.31 10.67
N ALA A 389 -2.96 -10.18 12.00
CA ALA A 389 -1.95 -9.40 12.70
C ALA A 389 -0.98 -10.36 13.38
N ILE A 390 0.31 -10.21 13.13
CA ILE A 390 1.37 -11.07 13.68
C ILE A 390 2.20 -10.22 14.62
N MET A 391 2.02 -10.42 15.93
CA MET A 391 2.72 -9.70 16.98
C MET A 391 3.91 -10.53 17.46
N GLU A 392 5.11 -10.01 17.33
CA GLU A 392 6.36 -10.61 17.81
C GLU A 392 6.94 -9.68 18.88
N SER A 393 7.06 -10.17 20.11
CA SER A 393 7.56 -9.39 21.25
C SER A 393 8.80 -10.05 21.85
N GLU A 394 9.78 -9.25 22.25
CA GLU A 394 10.99 -9.69 22.93
C GLU A 394 11.27 -8.86 24.19
N VAL A 395 11.76 -9.51 25.24
CA VAL A 395 12.30 -8.83 26.41
C VAL A 395 13.78 -8.57 26.18
N VAL A 396 14.12 -7.28 26.00
CA VAL A 396 15.44 -6.84 25.56
C VAL A 396 16.51 -7.32 26.55
N GLY A 397 17.53 -8.00 26.02
CA GLY A 397 18.67 -8.51 26.80
C GLY A 397 18.44 -9.81 27.56
N LEU A 398 17.22 -10.35 27.57
CA LEU A 398 16.90 -11.61 28.26
C LEU A 398 16.66 -12.80 27.32
N GLY A 399 16.56 -12.58 26.00
CA GLY A 399 16.35 -13.63 25.01
C GLY A 399 14.96 -14.29 25.06
N ALA A 400 14.10 -13.89 26.00
CA ALA A 400 12.72 -14.33 26.08
C ALA A 400 11.87 -13.59 25.04
N SER A 401 11.07 -14.35 24.27
CA SER A 401 10.24 -13.80 23.21
C SER A 401 8.92 -14.56 23.10
N CYS A 402 7.90 -13.89 22.57
CA CYS A 402 6.66 -14.53 22.19
C CYS A 402 6.21 -14.09 20.80
N LYS A 403 5.41 -14.94 20.17
CA LYS A 403 4.70 -14.63 18.94
C LYS A 403 3.23 -14.95 19.12
N ILE A 404 2.38 -13.98 18.81
CA ILE A 404 0.93 -14.09 18.85
C ILE A 404 0.39 -13.81 17.45
N VAL A 405 -0.48 -14.69 16.96
CA VAL A 405 -1.17 -14.51 15.69
C VAL A 405 -2.62 -14.22 15.99
N TYR A 406 -3.10 -13.11 15.44
CA TYR A 406 -4.49 -12.74 15.45
C TYR A 406 -5.06 -12.85 14.04
N GLU A 407 -6.26 -13.40 13.92
CA GLU A 407 -7.09 -13.36 12.71
C GLU A 407 -7.97 -12.10 12.73
N ARG A 408 -8.12 -11.46 11.58
CA ARG A 408 -9.06 -10.36 11.39
C ARG A 408 -10.49 -10.90 11.30
N ILE A 409 -11.41 -10.32 12.08
CA ILE A 409 -12.82 -10.73 12.14
C ILE A 409 -13.79 -9.62 11.73
#